data_AF-A0A2J6TP46-F1
#
_entry.id   AF-A0A2J6TP46-F1
#
_cell.length_a   1.000
_cell.length_b   1.000
_cell.length_c   1.000
_cell.angle_alpha   90.00
_cell.angle_beta   90.00
_cell.angle_gamma   90.00
#
_symmetry.space_group_name_H-M   'P 1'
#
loop_
_entity.id
_entity.type
_entity.pdbx_description
1 polymer ?
#
loop_
_entity_poly.entity_id
_entity_poly.type
_entity_poly.pdbx_seq_one_letter_code
_entity_poly.pdbx_strand_id
1 'polypeptide(L)' 'MANLASTYRNQGCYNESLELVVTCVYLREKVLGIGHPYTVSSLTTLGTWQAEQATVCQII' A
#
# COMPACT_ATOMS: atom_id res chain seq x y z
N MET A 1 3.48 -7.69 4.82
CA MET A 1 3.00 -6.35 4.40
C MET A 1 1.67 -6.47 3.68
N ALA A 2 1.60 -7.17 2.54
CA ALA A 2 0.32 -7.40 1.84
C ALA A 2 -0.76 -8.02 2.72
N ASN A 3 -0.43 -9.04 3.53
CA ASN A 3 -1.42 -9.71 4.38
C ASN A 3 -1.97 -8.81 5.49
N LEU A 4 -1.10 -8.04 6.17
CA LEU A 4 -1.50 -7.18 7.30
C LEU A 4 -2.34 -5.99 6.82
N ALA A 5 -1.92 -5.35 5.74
CA ALA A 5 -2.67 -4.25 5.18
C ALA A 5 -3.95 -4.74 4.46
N SER A 6 -3.97 -5.94 3.88
CA SER A 6 -5.21 -6.59 3.43
C SER A 6 -6.19 -6.86 4.59
N THR A 7 -5.70 -7.26 5.77
CA THR A 7 -6.57 -7.40 6.96
C THR A 7 -7.11 -6.07 7.46
N TYR A 8 -6.31 -5.00 7.49
CA TYR A 8 -6.79 -3.65 7.86
C TYR A 8 -7.81 -3.12 6.87
N ARG A 9 -7.62 -3.43 5.59
CA ARG A 9 -8.55 -3.09 4.51
C ARG A 9 -9.90 -3.78 4.68
N ASN A 10 -9.88 -5.06 5.02
CA ASN A 10 -11.09 -5.81 5.34
C ASN A 10 -11.78 -5.32 6.63
N GLN A 11 -11.06 -4.63 7.51
CA GLN A 11 -11.59 -4.01 8.72
C GLN A 11 -12.16 -2.60 8.49
N GLY A 12 -12.07 -2.05 7.27
CA GLY A 12 -12.52 -0.69 6.96
C GLY A 12 -11.54 0.42 7.36
N CYS A 13 -10.39 0.06 7.95
CA CYS A 13 -9.30 0.95 8.30
C CYS A 13 -8.39 1.21 7.08
N TYR A 14 -8.95 1.81 6.03
CA TYR A 14 -8.24 2.04 4.77
C TYR A 14 -7.08 3.03 4.90
N ASN A 15 -7.22 4.07 5.73
CA ASN A 15 -6.16 5.06 5.94
C ASN A 15 -4.93 4.46 6.61
N GLU A 16 -5.13 3.67 7.67
CA GLU A 16 -4.03 2.98 8.38
C GLU A 16 -3.35 1.94 7.47
N SER A 17 -4.12 1.21 6.65
CA SER A 17 -3.57 0.31 5.63
C SER A 17 -2.64 1.03 4.65
N LEU A 18 -3.05 2.20 4.16
CA LEU A 18 -2.27 3.01 3.22
C LEU A 18 -1.00 3.55 3.85
N GLU A 19 -1.12 4.14 5.05
CA GLU A 19 0.01 4.74 5.76
C GLU A 19 1.09 3.69 6.06
N LEU A 20 0.68 2.48 6.43
CA LEU A 20 1.56 1.35 6.71
C LEU A 20 2.30 0.87 5.46
N VAL A 21 1.65 0.89 4.28
CA VAL A 21 2.31 0.53 3.02
C VAL A 21 3.20 1.64 2.48
N VAL A 22 2.83 2.91 2.63
CA VAL A 22 3.68 4.07 2.29
C VAL A 22 4.97 4.04 3.10
N THR A 23 4.87 3.93 4.43
CA THR A 23 6.05 3.85 5.32
C THR A 23 6.93 2.66 5.00
N CYS A 24 6.35 1.51 4.65
CA CYS A 24 7.12 0.34 4.22
C CYS A 24 7.85 0.54 2.89
N VAL A 25 7.21 1.17 1.89
CA VAL A 25 7.87 1.50 0.62
C VAL A 25 9.05 2.43 0.87
N TYR A 26 8.84 3.47 1.68
CA TYR A 26 9.89 4.43 2.02
C TYR A 26 11.09 3.79 2.73
N LEU A 27 10.84 2.91 3.72
CA LEU A 27 11.89 2.17 4.40
C LEU A 27 12.63 1.21 3.46
N ARG A 28 11.89 0.52 2.56
CA ARG A 28 12.49 -0.38 1.57
C ARG A 28 13.33 0.38 0.55
N GLU A 29 12.88 1.53 0.10
CA GLU A 29 13.65 2.41 -0.79
C GLU A 29 14.96 2.85 -0.12
N LYS A 30 14.90 3.23 1.16
CA LYS A 30 16.08 3.67 1.93
C LYS A 30 17.09 2.55 2.21
N VAL A 31 16.62 1.32 2.41
CA VAL A 31 17.48 0.16 2.79
C VAL A 31 17.96 -0.63 1.57
N LEU A 32 17.09 -0.85 0.59
CA LEU A 32 17.32 -1.75 -0.55
C LEU A 32 17.48 -1.01 -1.89
N GLY A 33 17.07 0.26 -1.96
CA GLY A 33 17.05 1.06 -3.19
C GLY A 33 15.83 0.80 -4.08
N ILE A 34 15.64 1.70 -5.06
CA ILE A 34 14.53 1.69 -6.03
C ILE A 34 14.56 0.45 -6.95
N GLY A 35 15.73 -0.11 -7.21
CA GLY A 35 15.90 -1.25 -8.13
C GLY A 35 15.52 -2.61 -7.54
N HIS A 36 15.20 -2.68 -6.25
CA HIS A 36 14.95 -3.97 -5.60
C HIS A 36 13.53 -4.48 -5.93
N PRO A 37 13.37 -5.75 -6.33
CA PRO A 37 12.07 -6.30 -6.74
C PRO A 37 10.99 -6.21 -5.65
N TYR A 38 11.40 -6.20 -4.38
CA TYR A 38 10.47 -6.00 -3.26
C TYR A 38 9.98 -4.56 -3.09
N THR A 39 10.77 -3.56 -3.52
CA THR A 39 10.35 -2.16 -3.54
C THR A 39 9.33 -1.94 -4.66
N VAL A 40 9.61 -2.47 -5.85
CA VAL A 40 8.70 -2.43 -7.02
C VAL A 40 7.38 -3.13 -6.71
N SER A 41 7.42 -4.32 -6.11
CA SER A 41 6.21 -5.06 -5.73
C SER A 41 5.37 -4.33 -4.67
N SER A 42 6.01 -3.61 -3.74
CA SER A 42 5.28 -2.77 -2.77
C SER A 42 4.65 -1.53 -3.43
N LEU A 43 5.33 -0.90 -4.39
CA LEU A 43 4.81 0.23 -5.16
C LEU A 43 3.61 -0.17 -6.03
N THR A 44 3.68 -1.31 -6.72
CA THR A 44 2.54 -1.82 -7.51
C THR A 44 1.35 -2.15 -6.62
N THR A 45 1.59 -2.74 -5.45
CA THR A 45 0.53 -3.01 -4.47
C THR A 45 -0.13 -1.70 -4.00
N LEU A 46 0.65 -0.67 -3.69
CA LEU A 46 0.13 0.65 -3.30
C LEU A 46 -0.71 1.29 -4.42
N GLY A 47 -0.25 1.21 -5.67
CA GLY A 47 -1.00 1.73 -6.83
C GLY A 47 -2.34 1.03 -7.04
N THR A 48 -2.40 -0.30 -6.89
CA THR A 48 -3.68 -1.04 -6.98
C THR A 48 -4.67 -0.61 -5.91
N TRP A 49 -4.18 -0.29 -4.71
CA TRP A 49 -5.06 0.13 -3.61
C TRP A 49 -5.53 1.57 -3.74
N GLN A 50 -4.68 2.47 -4.22
CA GLN A 50 -5.09 3.84 -4.55
C GLN A 50 -6.14 3.86 -5.67
N ALA A 51 -5.97 3.02 -6.70
CA ALA A 51 -6.93 2.90 -7.79
C ALA A 51 -8.31 2.40 -7.30
N GLU A 52 -8.34 1.43 -6.41
CA GLU A 52 -9.58 0.93 -5.80
C GLU A 52 -10.17 1.90 -4.76
N GLN A 53 -9.38 2.76 -4.13
CA GLN A 53 -9.91 3.75 -3.19
C GLN A 53 -10.53 4.95 -3.92
N ALA A 54 -9.99 5.32 -5.08
CA ALA A 54 -10.58 6.32 -5.96
C ALA A 54 -11.99 5.93 -6.45
N THR A 55 -12.25 4.63 -6.65
CA THR A 55 -13.59 4.14 -7.03
C THR A 55 -14.58 4.11 -5.86
N VAL A 56 -14.12 3.83 -4.63
CA VAL A 56 -14.98 3.81 -3.43
C VAL A 56 -15.40 5.21 -3.01
N CYS A 57 -14.51 6.22 -3.10
CA CYS A 57 -14.86 7.62 -2.82
C CYS A 57 -15.86 8.23 -3.82
N GLN A 58 -16.13 7.57 -4.95
CA GLN A 58 -17.05 8.09 -5.97
C GLN A 58 -18.47 7.51 -5.84
N ILE A 59 -18.68 6.58 -4.91
CA ILE A 59 -19.95 5.86 -4.69
C ILE A 59 -20.64 6.31 -3.38
N ILE A 60 -19.98 7.12 -2.55
CA ILE A 60 -20.54 7.75 -1.33
C ILE A 60 -20.85 9.22 -1.63
#